data_AF-A0A6G1S4K1-F1
#
_entry.id   AF-A0A6G1S4K1-F1
#
_cell.length_a   1.000
_cell.length_b   1.000
_cell.length_c   1.000
_cell.angle_alpha   90.00
_cell.angle_beta   90.00
_cell.angle_gamma   90.00
#
_symmetry.space_group_name_H-M   'P 1'
#
loop_
_entity.id
_entity.type
_entity.pdbx_description
1 polymer ?
#
loop_
_entity_poly.entity_id
_entity_poly.type
_entity_poly.pdbx_seq_one_letter_code
_entity_poly.pdbx_strand_id
1 'polypeptide(L)'
;MNRATSDSKTDIGPGNNNIRIYHERQSKQLCALHALNNLFQSPKAFTKHELDTICKELAPDARIFNPHRSVLGLGCYDVNVIIAALGKKGYDVIWFDKRK
;
A
#
# COMPACT_ATOMS: atom_id res chain seq x y z
N MET A 1 -5.46 23.01 -2.97
CA MET A 1 -4.74 22.64 -4.21
C MET A 1 -5.28 21.32 -4.70
N ASN A 2 -6.11 21.39 -5.74
CA ASN A 2 -6.86 20.28 -6.31
C ASN A 2 -6.02 19.56 -7.37
N ARG A 3 -5.98 18.22 -7.32
CA ARG A 3 -5.81 17.40 -8.52
C ARG A 3 -6.37 16.00 -8.31
N ALA A 4 -7.69 15.88 -8.50
CA ALA A 4 -8.28 14.62 -8.93
C ALA A 4 -7.99 14.49 -10.43
N THR A 5 -7.07 13.59 -10.82
CA THR A 5 -6.93 13.17 -12.22
C THR A 5 -7.88 12.03 -12.48
N SER A 6 -8.96 12.37 -13.17
CA SER A 6 -9.64 11.52 -14.14
C SER A 6 -8.64 10.84 -15.08
N ASP A 7 -8.77 9.54 -15.28
CA ASP A 7 -8.59 8.89 -16.59
C ASP A 7 -8.99 7.41 -16.47
N SER A 8 -10.18 7.08 -16.94
CA SER A 8 -10.52 5.71 -17.34
C SER A 8 -11.35 5.80 -18.60
N LYS A 9 -10.68 5.79 -19.76
CA LYS A 9 -11.30 5.46 -21.04
C LYS A 9 -11.70 3.98 -20.98
N THR A 10 -12.99 3.71 -21.17
CA THR A 10 -13.57 2.36 -21.13
C THR A 10 -13.62 1.79 -22.54
N ASP A 11 -12.83 0.76 -22.83
CA ASP A 11 -13.06 -0.11 -24.01
C ASP A 11 -14.21 -1.08 -23.68
N ILE A 12 -15.27 -1.05 -24.48
CA ILE A 12 -16.47 -1.87 -24.30
C ILE A 12 -16.54 -2.91 -25.42
N GLY A 13 -16.33 -4.19 -25.08
CA GLY A 13 -16.61 -5.35 -25.93
C GLY A 13 -17.97 -5.98 -25.56
N PRO A 14 -18.62 -6.72 -26.49
CA PRO A 14 -19.96 -7.25 -26.27
C PRO A 14 -19.88 -8.51 -25.40
N GLY A 15 -20.37 -8.40 -24.16
CA GLY A 15 -20.27 -9.40 -23.08
C GLY A 15 -19.97 -8.80 -21.70
N ASN A 16 -19.66 -7.50 -21.64
CA ASN A 16 -19.14 -6.81 -20.47
C ASN A 16 -20.18 -6.55 -19.35
N ASN A 17 -20.21 -7.40 -18.34
CA ASN A 17 -20.34 -6.90 -16.98
C ASN A 17 -19.07 -6.06 -16.72
N ASN A 18 -19.16 -4.73 -16.86
CA ASN A 18 -18.04 -3.80 -16.69
C ASN A 18 -17.52 -3.83 -15.23
N ILE A 19 -16.74 -4.87 -14.88
CA ILE A 19 -16.01 -4.94 -13.61
C ILE A 19 -14.89 -3.92 -13.72
N ARG A 20 -15.12 -2.75 -13.13
CA ARG A 20 -14.10 -1.71 -13.01
C ARG A 20 -13.09 -2.13 -11.93
N ILE A 21 -11.98 -2.71 -12.35
CA ILE A 21 -10.86 -3.03 -11.47
C ILE A 21 -10.27 -1.73 -10.93
N TYR A 22 -10.15 -1.65 -9.60
CA TYR A 22 -9.49 -0.53 -8.96
C TYR A 22 -7.98 -0.62 -9.15
N HIS A 23 -7.38 0.48 -9.60
CA HIS A 23 -5.94 0.62 -9.71
C HIS A 23 -5.52 2.03 -9.33
N GLU A 24 -4.73 2.16 -8.27
CA GLU A 24 -3.94 3.35 -8.01
C GLU A 24 -2.52 3.23 -8.53
N ARG A 25 -2.14 4.22 -9.35
CA ARG A 25 -0.79 4.35 -9.86
C ARG A 25 0.14 4.79 -8.74
N GLN A 26 1.29 4.15 -8.66
CA GLN A 26 2.31 4.52 -7.70
C GLN A 26 2.72 5.99 -7.86
N SER A 27 2.80 6.70 -6.73
CA SER A 27 3.37 8.05 -6.64
C SER A 27 4.41 8.13 -5.53
N LYS A 28 5.44 8.96 -5.71
CA LYS A 28 6.52 9.19 -4.73
C LYS A 28 7.18 7.86 -4.30
N GLN A 29 7.54 7.75 -3.02
CA GLN A 29 8.12 6.56 -2.40
C GLN A 29 7.05 5.67 -1.73
N LEU A 30 5.77 5.75 -2.15
CA LEU A 30 4.65 5.09 -1.47
C LEU A 30 4.27 3.74 -2.12
N CYS A 31 5.24 3.01 -2.65
CA CYS A 31 5.00 1.73 -3.33
C CYS A 31 4.21 0.73 -2.46
N ALA A 32 4.56 0.57 -1.18
CA ALA A 32 3.84 -0.37 -0.30
C ALA A 32 2.38 0.04 -0.07
N LEU A 33 2.11 1.35 0.11
CA LEU A 33 0.75 1.88 0.22
C LEU A 33 -0.06 1.53 -1.04
N HIS A 34 0.53 1.82 -2.20
CA HIS A 34 -0.13 1.61 -3.48
C HIS A 34 -0.32 0.13 -3.82
N ALA A 35 0.64 -0.72 -3.46
CA ALA A 35 0.50 -2.16 -3.57
C ALA A 35 -0.64 -2.69 -2.68
N LEU A 36 -0.72 -2.24 -1.43
CA LEU A 36 -1.77 -2.66 -0.49
C LEU A 36 -3.16 -2.19 -0.94
N ASN A 37 -3.35 -0.92 -1.30
CA ASN A 37 -4.64 -0.44 -1.77
C ASN A 37 -5.10 -1.14 -3.05
N ASN A 38 -4.16 -1.43 -3.97
CA ASN A 38 -4.44 -2.24 -5.15
C ASN A 38 -4.84 -3.67 -4.78
N LEU A 39 -4.14 -4.31 -3.83
CA LEU A 39 -4.48 -5.65 -3.35
C LEU A 39 -5.91 -5.71 -2.78
N PHE A 40 -6.30 -4.71 -1.99
CA PHE A 40 -7.63 -4.62 -1.39
C PHE A 40 -8.69 -3.98 -2.29
N GLN A 41 -8.32 -3.64 -3.53
CA GLN A 41 -9.22 -3.01 -4.51
C GLN A 41 -9.94 -1.76 -3.97
N SER A 42 -9.25 -0.96 -3.13
CA SER A 42 -9.85 0.20 -2.48
C SER A 42 -8.82 1.29 -2.13
N PRO A 43 -9.08 2.57 -2.45
CA PRO A 43 -8.21 3.71 -2.08
C PRO A 43 -8.26 4.04 -0.59
N LYS A 44 -9.18 3.41 0.15
CA LYS A 44 -9.36 3.59 1.59
C LYS A 44 -8.91 2.38 2.38
N ALA A 45 -8.29 1.38 1.75
CA ALA A 45 -7.84 0.20 2.46
C ALA A 45 -6.73 0.55 3.46
N PHE A 46 -5.79 1.41 3.04
CA PHE A 46 -4.71 1.96 3.84
C PHE A 46 -4.41 3.41 3.47
N THR A 47 -3.84 4.12 4.42
CA THR A 47 -3.33 5.47 4.28
C THR A 47 -1.85 5.53 4.65
N LYS A 48 -1.15 6.57 4.17
CA LYS A 48 0.22 6.85 4.57
C LYS A 48 0.35 6.96 6.10
N HIS A 49 -0.62 7.61 6.74
CA HIS A 49 -0.62 7.80 8.19
C HIS A 49 -0.67 6.46 8.95
N GLU A 50 -1.50 5.53 8.51
CA GLU A 50 -1.58 4.20 9.12
C GLU A 50 -0.25 3.44 8.99
N LEU A 51 0.38 3.45 7.81
CA LEU A 51 1.69 2.81 7.62
C LEU A 51 2.79 3.49 8.44
N ASP A 52 2.76 4.82 8.54
CA ASP A 52 3.67 5.58 9.40
C ASP A 52 3.48 5.26 10.90
N THR A 53 2.24 5.00 11.32
CA THR A 53 1.94 4.59 12.70
C THR A 53 2.47 3.20 12.97
N ILE A 54 2.30 2.25 12.04
CA ILE A 54 2.90 0.91 12.13
C ILE A 54 4.42 1.00 12.25
N CYS A 55 5.08 1.88 11.49
CA CYS A 55 6.53 2.08 11.61
C CYS A 55 6.93 2.45 13.04
N LYS A 56 6.16 3.32 13.71
CA LYS A 56 6.42 3.74 15.10
C LYS A 56 6.17 2.62 16.10
N GLU A 57 5.13 1.83 15.89
CA GLU A 57 4.81 0.67 16.72
C GLU A 57 5.88 -0.43 16.63
N LEU A 58 6.44 -0.65 15.44
CA LEU A 58 7.51 -1.64 15.22
C LEU A 58 8.85 -1.22 15.83
N ALA A 59 9.09 0.08 16.00
CA ALA A 59 10.33 0.62 16.55
C ALA A 59 10.03 1.75 17.57
N PRO A 60 9.49 1.42 18.76
CA PRO A 60 9.05 2.41 19.74
C PRO A 60 10.21 3.25 20.32
N ASP A 61 11.41 2.68 20.37
CA ASP A 61 12.61 3.36 20.90
C ASP A 61 13.33 4.22 19.85
N ALA A 62 12.90 4.17 18.59
CA ALA A 62 13.50 4.92 17.50
C ALA A 62 13.07 6.40 17.54
N ARG A 63 13.85 7.23 18.24
CA ARG A 63 13.53 8.66 18.45
C ARG A 63 13.88 9.58 17.28
N ILE A 64 14.96 9.28 16.55
CA ILE A 64 15.52 10.17 15.52
C ILE A 64 15.33 9.59 14.12
N PHE A 65 15.56 8.29 13.95
CA PHE A 65 15.45 7.60 12.66
C PHE A 65 14.66 6.31 12.84
N ASN A 66 13.57 6.18 12.10
CA ASN A 66 12.78 4.96 12.09
C ASN A 66 13.32 4.00 11.00
N PRO A 67 13.67 2.74 11.32
CA PRO A 67 14.29 1.83 10.36
C PRO A 67 13.32 1.28 9.32
N HIS A 68 12.00 1.39 9.53
CA HIS A 68 10.97 0.79 8.70
C HIS A 68 10.48 1.71 7.57
N ARG A 69 11.10 2.88 7.37
CA ARG A 69 10.78 3.86 6.33
C ARG A 69 11.96 4.78 6.04
N SER A 70 11.88 5.57 4.97
CA SER A 70 12.90 6.58 4.68
C SER A 70 13.05 7.61 5.81
N VAL A 71 14.26 8.14 6.00
CA VAL A 71 14.63 9.06 7.09
C VAL A 71 13.70 10.28 7.18
N LEU A 72 13.27 10.82 6.03
CA LEU A 72 12.35 11.96 5.97
C LEU A 72 10.87 11.55 6.06
N GLY A 73 10.58 10.27 6.31
CA GLY A 73 9.23 9.74 6.42
C GLY A 73 8.42 9.85 5.13
N LEU A 74 9.06 9.80 3.96
CA LEU A 74 8.39 9.97 2.65
C LEU A 74 7.75 8.66 2.12
N GLY A 75 8.06 7.52 2.73
CA GLY A 75 7.63 6.19 2.33
C GLY A 75 8.78 5.20 2.42
N CYS A 76 8.97 4.37 1.37
CA CYS A 76 9.98 3.32 1.31
C CYS A 76 9.86 2.36 2.50
N TYR A 77 8.64 1.86 2.71
CA TYR A 77 8.34 0.96 3.81
C TYR A 77 8.98 -0.40 3.57
N ASP A 78 9.54 -0.99 4.62
CA ASP A 78 10.02 -2.36 4.55
C ASP A 78 8.87 -3.38 4.60
N VAL A 79 9.21 -4.66 4.46
CA VAL A 79 8.22 -5.74 4.46
C VAL A 79 7.54 -5.97 5.80
N ASN A 80 8.18 -5.63 6.93
CA ASN A 80 7.57 -5.80 8.26
C ASN A 80 6.36 -4.88 8.42
N VAL A 81 6.41 -3.67 7.83
CA VAL A 81 5.25 -2.77 7.76
C VAL A 81 4.11 -3.41 6.99
N ILE A 82 4.39 -4.08 5.87
CA ILE A 82 3.38 -4.77 5.04
C ILE A 82 2.77 -5.94 5.83
N ILE A 83 3.59 -6.76 6.47
CA ILE A 83 3.15 -7.90 7.29
C ILE A 83 2.25 -7.42 8.44
N ALA A 84 2.68 -6.41 9.19
CA ALA A 84 1.88 -5.85 10.29
C ALA A 84 0.57 -5.22 9.80
N ALA A 85 0.58 -4.54 8.66
CA ALA A 85 -0.62 -3.93 8.06
C ALA A 85 -1.66 -4.99 7.66
N LEU A 86 -1.21 -6.10 7.07
CA LEU A 86 -2.05 -7.24 6.73
C LEU A 86 -2.59 -7.94 7.98
N GLY A 87 -1.72 -8.15 8.99
CA GLY A 87 -2.09 -8.72 10.27
C GLY A 87 -3.20 -7.93 10.99
N LYS A 88 -3.14 -6.59 10.97
CA LYS A 88 -4.20 -5.73 11.51
C LYS A 88 -5.57 -5.89 10.82
N LYS A 89 -5.61 -6.46 9.61
CA LYS A 89 -6.84 -6.80 8.89
C LYS A 89 -7.18 -8.30 8.94
N GLY A 90 -6.46 -9.08 9.74
CA GLY A 90 -6.71 -10.52 9.92
C GLY A 90 -6.14 -11.41 8.81
N TYR A 91 -5.16 -10.91 8.03
CA TYR A 91 -4.48 -11.68 7.00
C TYR A 91 -3.08 -12.08 7.44
N ASP A 92 -2.60 -13.20 6.91
CA ASP A 92 -1.24 -13.68 7.10
C ASP A 92 -0.42 -13.56 5.81
N VAL A 93 0.90 -13.54 5.93
CA VAL A 93 1.85 -13.46 4.81
C VAL A 93 2.64 -14.74 4.71
N ILE A 94 2.46 -15.45 3.60
CA ILE A 94 3.23 -16.65 3.28
C ILE A 94 4.32 -16.26 2.28
N TRP A 95 5.57 -16.54 2.63
CA TRP A 95 6.70 -16.33 1.74
C TRP A 95 6.75 -17.42 0.68
N PHE A 96 6.66 -17.00 -0.58
CA PHE A 96 6.91 -17.91 -1.70
C PHE A 96 8.42 -18.16 -1.84
N ASP A 97 8.86 -19.38 -1.53
CA ASP A 97 10.25 -19.81 -1.70
C ASP A 97 10.47 -20.34 -3.11
N LYS A 98 11.19 -19.60 -3.95
CA LYS A 98 11.49 -19.96 -5.34
C LYS A 98 12.28 -21.28 -5.49
N ARG A 99 12.94 -21.76 -4.44
CA ARG A 99 13.74 -23.00 -4.49
C ARG A 99 12.89 -24.26 -4.40
N LYS A 100 11.62 -24.12 -4.03
CA LYS A 100 10.65 -25.21 -3.92
C LYS A 100 9.78 -25.27 -5.16
#